data_AF-A0A139N603-F1
#
_entry.id   AF-A0A139N603-F1
#
_cell.length_a   1.000
_cell.length_b   1.000
_cell.length_c   1.000
_cell.angle_alpha   90.00
_cell.angle_beta   90.00
_cell.angle_gamma   90.00
#
_symmetry.space_group_name_H-M   'P 1'
#
loop_
_entity.id
_entity.type
_entity.pdbx_description
1 polymer ?
#
loop_
_entity_poly.entity_id
_entity_poly.type
_entity_poly.pdbx_seq_one_letter_code
_entity_poly.pdbx_strand_id
1 'polypeptide(L)'
;MIAAVQNGSLNLEKLEAMTAICSVGLDMIAIPEATPAETIAAMIADEAAIGVINQKTTAVRIIPKGKEGDMIEFGGLLGTAPVMKVNQASSAAFIARGGQIPAPIHSFKN
;
A
#
# COMPACT_ATOMS: atom_id res chain seq x y z
N MET A 1 -8.04 7.51 -11.87
CA MET A 1 -6.86 7.21 -11.03
C MET A 1 -5.61 7.02 -11.88
N ILE A 2 -5.57 6.08 -12.83
CA ILE A 2 -4.38 5.83 -13.69
C ILE A 2 -3.80 7.10 -14.34
N ALA A 3 -4.63 7.93 -15.00
CA ALA A 3 -4.17 9.17 -15.62
C ALA A 3 -3.51 10.15 -14.63
N ALA A 4 -3.98 10.17 -13.37
CA ALA A 4 -3.42 11.00 -12.30
C ALA A 4 -2.08 10.44 -11.78
N VAL A 5 -1.90 9.12 -11.82
CA VAL A 5 -0.61 8.49 -11.53
C VAL A 5 0.38 8.79 -12.66
N GLN A 6 -0.04 8.64 -13.91
CA GLN A 6 0.81 8.87 -15.09
C GLN A 6 1.28 10.33 -15.21
N ASN A 7 0.43 11.30 -14.87
CA ASN A 7 0.82 12.72 -14.89
C ASN A 7 1.53 13.18 -13.60
N GLY A 8 1.78 12.26 -12.65
CA GLY A 8 2.49 12.52 -11.41
C GLY A 8 1.71 13.28 -10.33
N SER A 9 0.41 13.56 -10.54
CA SER A 9 -0.42 14.24 -9.54
C SER A 9 -0.91 13.31 -8.40
N LEU A 10 -0.83 12.00 -8.60
CA LEU A 10 -1.20 10.98 -7.62
C LEU A 10 -0.05 9.98 -7.42
N ASN A 11 0.37 9.78 -6.18
CA ASN A 11 1.43 8.85 -5.79
C ASN A 11 0.92 7.82 -4.77
N LEU A 12 1.79 6.87 -4.39
CA LEU A 12 1.42 5.76 -3.52
C LEU A 12 1.04 6.26 -2.12
N GLU A 13 1.81 7.19 -1.57
CA GLU A 13 1.60 7.78 -0.25
C GLU A 13 0.29 8.59 -0.21
N LYS A 14 -0.10 9.21 -1.32
CA LYS A 14 -1.39 9.92 -1.41
C LYS A 14 -2.56 8.95 -1.45
N LEU A 15 -2.41 7.80 -2.10
CA LEU A 15 -3.42 6.74 -2.06
C LEU A 15 -3.56 6.20 -0.63
N GLU A 16 -2.46 5.88 0.04
CA GLU A 16 -2.43 5.50 1.46
C GLU A 16 -3.10 6.57 2.35
N ALA A 17 -2.78 7.84 2.17
CA ALA A 17 -3.44 8.92 2.91
C ALA A 17 -4.97 8.97 2.67
N MET A 18 -5.46 8.53 1.52
CA MET A 18 -6.90 8.45 1.24
C MET A 18 -7.56 7.24 1.93
N THR A 19 -6.83 6.16 2.22
CA THR A 19 -7.34 4.99 2.96
C THR A 19 -7.64 5.33 4.42
N ALA A 20 -6.95 6.35 4.97
CA ALA A 20 -7.28 6.93 6.27
C ALA A 20 -8.74 7.41 6.36
N ILE A 21 -9.41 7.69 5.22
CA ILE A 21 -10.82 8.10 5.18
C ILE A 21 -11.70 7.04 4.49
N CYS A 22 -11.28 6.47 3.35
CA CYS A 22 -12.04 5.50 2.58
C CYS A 22 -11.74 4.03 2.98
N SER A 23 -12.70 3.11 2.86
CA SER A 23 -12.59 1.72 3.36
C SER A 23 -12.09 0.68 2.35
N VAL A 24 -11.38 1.10 1.29
CA VAL A 24 -10.88 0.17 0.26
C VAL A 24 -9.46 -0.31 0.58
N GLY A 25 -8.61 0.56 1.11
CA GLY A 25 -7.19 0.30 1.26
C GLY A 25 -6.42 0.37 -0.07
N LEU A 26 -5.26 -0.27 -0.13
CA LEU A 26 -4.41 -0.37 -1.33
C LEU A 26 -4.80 -1.58 -2.17
N ASP A 27 -5.79 -1.43 -3.04
CA ASP A 27 -6.25 -2.48 -3.95
C ASP A 27 -5.79 -2.26 -5.40
N MET A 28 -5.32 -3.33 -6.06
CA MET A 28 -4.79 -3.30 -7.44
C MET A 28 -3.61 -2.35 -7.66
N ILE A 29 -2.65 -2.35 -6.72
CA ILE A 29 -1.47 -1.50 -6.80
C ILE A 29 -0.30 -2.31 -7.38
N ALA A 30 0.14 -1.94 -8.59
CA ALA A 30 1.34 -2.52 -9.20
C ALA A 30 2.60 -1.78 -8.71
N ILE A 31 3.61 -2.54 -8.30
CA ILE A 31 4.90 -2.03 -7.82
C ILE A 31 6.06 -2.77 -8.52
N PRO A 32 7.30 -2.25 -8.48
CA PRO A 32 8.42 -2.89 -9.15
C PRO A 32 8.63 -4.30 -8.61
N GLU A 33 8.89 -5.25 -9.50
CA GLU A 33 9.16 -6.66 -9.16
C GLU A 33 10.35 -6.82 -8.22
N ALA A 34 11.33 -5.91 -8.31
CA ALA A 34 12.49 -5.88 -7.43
C ALA A 34 12.19 -5.40 -6.00
N THR A 35 10.94 -5.04 -5.68
CA THR A 35 10.58 -4.56 -4.33
C THR A 35 10.79 -5.69 -3.31
N PRO A 36 11.59 -5.47 -2.24
CA PRO A 36 11.84 -6.48 -1.22
C PRO A 36 10.56 -6.91 -0.49
N ALA A 37 10.51 -8.16 -0.05
CA ALA A 37 9.37 -8.72 0.68
C ALA A 37 9.08 -7.93 1.98
N GLU A 38 10.11 -7.42 2.63
CA GLU A 38 9.99 -6.59 3.84
C GLU A 38 9.32 -5.25 3.55
N THR A 39 9.56 -4.67 2.37
CA THR A 39 8.88 -3.43 1.95
C THR A 39 7.40 -3.69 1.66
N ILE A 40 7.06 -4.84 1.06
CA ILE A 40 5.65 -5.25 0.86
C ILE A 40 4.98 -5.51 2.21
N ALA A 41 5.66 -6.17 3.14
CA ALA A 41 5.15 -6.40 4.49
C ALA A 41 4.92 -5.08 5.25
N ALA A 42 5.78 -4.07 5.04
CA ALA A 42 5.59 -2.74 5.61
C ALA A 42 4.34 -2.05 5.06
N MET A 43 4.10 -2.10 3.74
CA MET A 43 2.87 -1.56 3.14
C MET A 43 1.61 -2.20 3.74
N ILE A 44 1.64 -3.51 4.00
CA ILE A 44 0.54 -4.21 4.67
C ILE A 44 0.40 -3.74 6.12
N ALA A 45 1.50 -3.54 6.83
CA ALA A 45 1.50 -3.05 8.20
C ALA A 45 0.93 -1.63 8.32
N ASP A 46 1.26 -0.74 7.38
CA ASP A 46 0.75 0.64 7.34
C ASP A 46 -0.78 0.67 7.15
N GLU A 47 -1.28 -0.07 6.15
CA GLU A 47 -2.73 -0.18 5.91
C GLU A 47 -3.48 -0.89 7.04
N ALA A 48 -2.87 -1.90 7.65
CA ALA A 48 -3.43 -2.55 8.83
C ALA A 48 -3.49 -1.58 10.02
N ALA A 49 -2.45 -0.77 10.24
CA ALA A 49 -2.43 0.21 11.32
C ALA A 49 -3.53 1.27 11.14
N ILE A 50 -3.70 1.78 9.91
CA ILE A 50 -4.80 2.69 9.55
C ILE A 50 -6.16 2.05 9.85
N GLY A 51 -6.34 0.78 9.46
CA GLY A 51 -7.57 0.03 9.71
C GLY A 51 -7.87 -0.15 11.20
N VAL A 52 -6.88 -0.65 11.95
CA VAL A 52 -6.99 -0.96 13.38
C VAL A 52 -7.28 0.29 14.19
N ILE A 53 -6.55 1.40 13.97
CA ILE A 53 -6.74 2.61 14.79
C ILE A 53 -8.06 3.32 14.50
N ASN A 54 -8.50 3.32 13.23
CA ASN A 54 -9.72 4.00 12.80
C ASN A 54 -10.96 3.10 12.82
N GLN A 55 -10.85 1.86 13.33
CA GLN A 55 -11.96 0.88 13.37
C GLN A 55 -12.61 0.69 11.99
N LYS A 56 -11.79 0.55 10.96
CA LYS A 56 -12.25 0.39 9.58
C LYS A 56 -11.63 -0.84 8.93
N THR A 57 -12.35 -1.35 7.95
CA THR A 57 -11.82 -2.37 7.05
C THR A 57 -10.88 -1.71 6.05
N THR A 58 -9.64 -2.17 6.02
CA THR A 58 -8.67 -1.90 4.95
C THR A 58 -8.31 -3.23 4.28
N ALA A 59 -7.89 -3.17 3.02
CA ALA A 59 -7.41 -4.32 2.28
C ALA A 59 -6.16 -3.95 1.49
N VAL A 60 -5.31 -4.95 1.23
CA VAL A 60 -4.07 -4.76 0.49
C VAL A 60 -3.96 -5.84 -0.59
N ARG A 61 -3.87 -5.42 -1.84
CA ARG A 61 -3.53 -6.24 -3.00
C ARG A 61 -2.43 -5.55 -3.80
N ILE A 62 -1.20 -5.94 -3.48
CA ILE A 62 0.03 -5.48 -4.11
C ILE A 62 0.45 -6.47 -5.18
N ILE A 63 0.87 -5.96 -6.34
CA ILE A 63 1.28 -6.75 -7.50
C ILE A 63 2.73 -6.38 -7.86
N PRO A 64 3.74 -7.12 -7.36
CA PRO A 64 5.14 -6.88 -7.70
C PRO A 64 5.45 -7.44 -9.09
N LYS A 65 5.40 -6.58 -10.12
CA LYS A 65 5.63 -6.98 -11.52
C LYS A 65 6.13 -5.80 -12.34
N GLY A 66 7.14 -6.02 -13.18
CA GLY A 66 7.70 -4.99 -14.05
C GLY A 66 8.60 -3.99 -13.33
N LYS A 67 8.90 -2.87 -13.99
CA LYS A 67 9.77 -1.79 -13.51
C LYS A 67 8.94 -0.52 -13.29
N GLU A 68 9.44 0.39 -12.45
CA GLU A 68 8.81 1.69 -12.21
C GLU A 68 8.48 2.40 -13.54
N GLY A 69 7.22 2.83 -13.70
CA GLY A 69 6.73 3.49 -14.90
C GLY A 69 6.16 2.56 -15.97
N ASP A 70 6.37 1.24 -15.88
CA ASP A 70 5.75 0.28 -16.80
C ASP A 70 4.22 0.30 -16.67
N MET A 71 3.53 -0.08 -17.74
CA MET A 71 2.08 -0.35 -17.72
C MET A 71 1.86 -1.85 -17.82
N ILE A 72 1.22 -2.44 -16.81
CA ILE A 72 0.91 -3.87 -16.78
C ILE A 72 -0.52 -4.09 -17.22
N GLU A 73 -0.71 -4.97 -18.21
CA GLU A 73 -2.03 -5.48 -18.64
C GLU A 73 -2.30 -6.82 -17.94
N PHE A 74 -3.40 -6.88 -17.18
CA PHE A 74 -3.89 -8.10 -16.55
C PHE A 74 -5.02 -8.75 -17.37
N GLY A 75 -5.58 -8.01 -18.34
CA GLY A 75 -6.63 -8.49 -19.22
C GLY A 75 -7.99 -8.65 -18.55
N GLY A 76 -9.01 -8.83 -19.39
CA GLY A 76 -10.38 -9.14 -18.97
C GLY A 76 -10.92 -8.16 -17.92
N LEU A 77 -11.34 -8.70 -16.77
CA LEU A 77 -11.95 -7.94 -15.68
C LEU A 77 -10.93 -7.13 -14.85
N LEU A 78 -9.65 -7.53 -14.87
CA LEU A 78 -8.62 -6.95 -13.99
C LEU A 78 -7.97 -5.69 -14.57
N GLY A 79 -8.13 -5.44 -15.88
CA GLY A 79 -7.69 -4.20 -16.54
C GLY A 79 -6.18 -4.00 -16.53
N THR A 80 -5.76 -2.73 -16.41
CA THR A 80 -4.36 -2.32 -16.42
C THR A 80 -3.97 -1.58 -15.14
N ALA A 81 -2.69 -1.64 -14.76
CA ALA A 81 -2.15 -0.80 -13.69
C ALA A 81 -0.76 -0.25 -14.06
N PRO A 82 -0.50 1.05 -13.81
CA PRO A 82 0.84 1.60 -13.85
C PRO A 82 1.67 1.08 -12.67
N VAL A 83 2.92 0.69 -12.93
CA VAL A 83 3.88 0.32 -11.90
C VAL A 83 4.33 1.59 -11.17
N MET A 84 3.87 1.74 -9.93
CA MET A 84 4.09 2.92 -9.12
C MET A 84 5.48 2.92 -8.48
N LYS A 85 6.05 4.11 -8.26
CA LYS A 85 7.29 4.27 -7.51
C LYS A 85 7.14 3.77 -6.07
N VAL A 86 8.17 3.10 -5.56
CA VAL A 86 8.28 2.67 -4.16
C VAL A 86 9.52 3.29 -3.52
N ASN A 87 9.39 3.69 -2.26
CA ASN A 87 10.51 4.17 -1.46
C ASN A 87 11.56 3.05 -1.27
N GLN A 88 12.82 3.35 -1.56
CA GLN A 88 13.93 2.40 -1.52
C GLN A 88 14.59 2.29 -0.14
N ALA A 89 14.17 3.11 0.84
CA ALA A 89 14.61 2.97 2.22
C ALA A 89 14.16 1.61 2.78
N SER A 90 15.07 0.91 3.47
CA SER A 90 14.80 -0.45 3.94
C SER A 90 13.86 -0.48 5.14
N SER A 91 12.82 -1.31 5.05
CA SER A 91 11.93 -1.64 6.18
C SER A 91 12.34 -2.92 6.93
N ALA A 92 13.47 -3.54 6.57
CA ALA A 92 13.86 -4.86 7.07
C ALA A 92 13.99 -4.91 8.60
N ALA A 93 14.60 -3.89 9.20
CA ALA A 93 14.75 -3.82 10.65
C ALA A 93 13.41 -3.73 11.39
N PHE A 94 12.40 -3.08 10.80
CA PHE A 94 11.06 -2.98 11.39
C PHE A 94 10.33 -4.32 11.31
N ILE A 95 10.31 -4.94 10.13
CA ILE A 95 9.61 -6.21 9.89
C ILE A 95 10.25 -7.37 10.66
N ALA A 96 11.58 -7.40 10.75
CA ALA A 96 12.30 -8.44 11.47
C ALA A 96 12.04 -8.46 12.99
N ARG A 97 11.43 -7.41 13.57
CA ARG A 97 11.06 -7.41 15.00
C ARG A 97 10.08 -8.52 15.36
N GLY A 98 9.20 -8.89 14.43
CA GLY A 98 8.17 -9.91 14.66
C GLY A 98 7.29 -9.61 15.88
N GLY A 99 6.59 -10.64 16.36
CA GLY A 99 5.71 -10.54 17.52
C GLY A 99 4.32 -10.00 17.17
N GLN A 100 3.69 -9.32 18.13
CA GLN A 100 2.31 -8.84 18.03
C GLN A 100 2.23 -7.37 18.41
N ILE A 101 1.67 -6.55 17.53
CA ILE A 101 1.33 -5.16 17.84
C ILE A 101 0.11 -5.19 18.78
N PRO A 102 0.20 -4.63 20.00
CA PRO A 102 -0.90 -4.67 20.96
C PRO A 102 -2.09 -3.84 20.49
N ALA A 103 -3.27 -4.13 21.05
CA ALA A 103 -4.48 -3.37 20.75
C ALA A 103 -4.32 -1.88 21.13
N PRO A 104 -4.87 -0.96 20.32
CA PRO A 104 -4.78 0.47 20.60
C PRO A 104 -5.60 0.85 21.84
N ILE A 105 -5.16 1.87 22.56
CA ILE A 105 -5.91 2.43 23.70
C ILE A 105 -7.15 3.14 23.16
N HIS A 106 -8.33 2.70 23.59
CA HIS A 106 -9.60 3.27 23.14
C HIS A 106 -10.10 4.44 24.00
N SER A 107 -9.50 4.70 25.18
CA SER A 107 -9.97 5.70 26.14
C SER A 107 -9.54 7.14 25.84
N PHE A 108 -8.50 7.35 25.05
CA PHE A 108 -8.06 8.69 24.61
C PHE A 108 -8.73 9.07 23.29
N LYS A 109 -10.05 9.22 23.31
CA LYS A 109 -10.82 9.79 22.20
C LYS A 109 -11.46 11.07 22.72
N ASN A 110 -11.15 12.21 22.09
CA ASN A 110 -11.75 13.52 22.40
C ASN A 110 -13.20 13.58 21.99
#